data_AF-A0A2V9JWB0-F1
#
_entry.id   AF-A0A2V9JWB0-F1
#
_cell.length_a   1.000
_cell.length_b   1.000
_cell.length_c   1.000
_cell.angle_alpha   90.00
_cell.angle_beta   90.00
_cell.angle_gamma   90.00
#
_symmetry.space_group_name_H-M   'P 1'
#
loop_
_entity.id
_entity.type
_entity.pdbx_description
1 polymer ?
#
loop_
_entity_poly.entity_id
_entity_poly.type
_entity_poly.pdbx_seq_one_letter_code
_entity_poly.pdbx_strand_id
1 'polypeptide(L)' 'MPLYFAQSPGGGWDMGSLVRQTTARFGGKGGGTRDFAQGGGLSDEKLEEALEFAKGLLGQH' A
#
# COMPACT_ATOMS: atom_id res chain seq x y z
N MET A 1 3.47 11.15 6.18
CA MET A 1 2.73 10.12 6.93
C MET A 1 3.23 8.71 6.67
N PRO A 2 3.21 7.80 7.67
CA PRO A 2 3.44 6.37 7.46
C PRO A 2 2.19 5.68 6.89
N LEU A 3 2.40 4.63 6.11
CA LEU A 3 1.37 3.78 5.52
C LEU A 3 1.74 2.32 5.77
N TYR A 4 0.80 1.49 6.24
CA TYR A 4 1.05 0.08 6.52
C TYR A 4 -0.04 -0.77 5.88
N PHE A 5 0.37 -1.80 5.13
CA PHE A 5 -0.52 -2.82 4.61
C PHE A 5 -0.13 -4.17 5.20
N ALA A 6 -1.13 -4.92 5.66
CA ALA A 6 -0.95 -6.19 6.32
C ALA A 6 -2.11 -7.14 5.97
N GLN A 7 -1.78 -8.42 5.91
CA GLN A 7 -2.75 -9.52 5.84
C GLN A 7 -2.30 -10.67 6.74
N SER A 8 -3.19 -11.63 6.96
CA SER A 8 -2.81 -12.90 7.59
C SER A 8 -1.74 -13.61 6.76
N PRO A 9 -0.80 -14.35 7.38
CA PRO A 9 0.22 -15.08 6.65
C PRO A 9 -0.36 -16.01 5.57
N GLY A 10 0.21 -15.96 4.37
CA GLY A 10 -0.26 -16.76 3.24
C GLY A 10 -1.56 -16.23 2.60
N GLY A 11 -1.96 -15.00 2.89
CA GLY A 11 -3.10 -14.35 2.27
C GLY A 11 -2.96 -14.23 0.73
N GLY A 12 -4.09 -13.99 0.07
CA GLY A 12 -4.18 -13.98 -1.38
C GLY A 12 -3.42 -12.84 -2.05
N TRP A 13 -3.08 -11.78 -1.31
CA TRP A 13 -2.60 -10.54 -1.88
C TRP A 13 -1.09 -10.33 -1.63
N ASP A 14 -0.50 -9.36 -2.30
CA ASP A 14 0.91 -8.98 -2.12
C ASP A 14 0.98 -7.55 -1.56
N MET A 15 1.16 -7.45 -0.24
CA MET A 15 1.23 -6.16 0.46
C MET A 15 2.40 -5.31 -0.04
N GLY A 16 3.54 -5.94 -0.35
CA GLY A 16 4.71 -5.27 -0.90
C GLY A 16 4.44 -4.62 -2.26
N SER A 17 3.73 -5.33 -3.14
CA SER A 17 3.29 -4.80 -4.44
C SER A 17 2.32 -3.65 -4.26
N LEU A 18 1.31 -3.79 -3.39
CA LEU A 18 0.32 -2.75 -3.14
C LEU A 18 0.95 -1.45 -2.63
N VAL A 19 1.84 -1.52 -1.63
CA VAL A 19 2.53 -0.32 -1.11
C VAL A 19 3.36 0.37 -2.20
N ARG A 20 4.07 -0.40 -3.04
CA ARG A 20 4.87 0.16 -4.14
C ARG A 20 4.00 0.87 -5.17
N GLN A 21 2.88 0.27 -5.57
CA GLN A 21 1.94 0.88 -6.50
C GLN A 21 1.32 2.16 -5.92
N THR A 22 0.88 2.14 -4.66
CA THR A 22 0.32 3.30 -3.98
C THR A 22 1.34 4.44 -3.85
N THR A 23 2.55 4.17 -3.36
CA THR A 23 3.59 5.21 -3.20
C THR A 23 4.11 5.73 -4.54
N ALA A 24 4.13 4.92 -5.59
CA ALA A 24 4.45 5.40 -6.94
C ALA A 24 3.44 6.43 -7.46
N ARG A 25 2.17 6.33 -7.07
CA ARG A 25 1.09 7.22 -7.53
C ARG A 25 0.92 8.49 -6.69
N PHE A 26 1.15 8.40 -5.38
CA PHE A 26 0.90 9.51 -4.42
C PHE A 26 2.18 10.12 -3.84
N GLY A 27 3.34 9.62 -4.24
CA GLY A 27 4.63 10.07 -3.74
C GLY A 27 5.11 9.25 -2.53
N GLY A 28 6.39 9.41 -2.23
CA GLY A 28 7.07 8.63 -1.19
C GLY A 28 7.69 7.34 -1.72
N LYS A 29 8.03 6.44 -0.80
CA LYS A 29 8.62 5.12 -1.09
C LYS A 29 8.12 4.10 -0.07
N GLY A 30 8.18 2.83 -0.44
CA GLY A 30 7.84 1.74 0.46
C GLY A 30 8.23 0.37 -0.09
N GLY A 31 8.07 -0.62 0.77
CA GLY A 31 8.36 -2.02 0.48
C GLY A 31 8.04 -2.92 1.67
N GLY A 32 8.24 -4.21 1.47
CA GLY A 32 7.94 -5.23 2.47
C GLY A 32 7.87 -6.61 1.85
N THR A 33 7.30 -7.52 2.62
CA THR A 33 7.01 -8.89 2.22
C THR A 33 5.60 -8.99 1.62
N ARG A 34 5.25 -10.19 1.17
CA ARG A 34 3.90 -10.49 0.69
C ARG A 34 2.82 -10.22 1.74
N ASP A 35 3.11 -10.49 3.01
CA ASP A 35 2.11 -10.42 4.09
C ASP A 35 2.12 -9.10 4.86
N PHE A 36 3.20 -8.32 4.75
CA PHE A 36 3.33 -7.04 5.42
C PHE A 36 4.24 -6.09 4.66
N ALA A 37 3.80 -4.84 4.49
CA ALA A 37 4.60 -3.80 3.88
C ALA A 37 4.35 -2.42 4.47
N GLN A 38 5.37 -1.57 4.37
CA GLN A 38 5.34 -0.21 4.87
C GLN A 38 5.77 0.77 3.78
N GLY A 39 5.03 1.87 3.69
CA GLY A 39 5.38 3.05 2.91
C GLY A 39 5.43 4.30 3.76
N GLY A 40 5.94 5.38 3.18
CA GLY A 40 5.94 6.69 3.79
C GLY A 40 6.36 7.78 2.81
N GLY A 41 6.20 9.03 3.25
CA GLY A 41 6.48 10.22 2.43
C GLY A 41 5.27 10.75 1.66
N LEU A 42 4.08 10.21 1.91
CA LEU A 42 2.82 10.82 1.47
C LEU A 42 2.51 12.06 2.31
N SER A 43 1.91 13.07 1.68
CA SER A 43 1.30 14.19 2.39
C SER A 43 0.01 13.74 3.07
N ASP A 44 -0.34 14.41 4.17
CA ASP A 44 -1.45 14.03 5.04
C ASP A 44 -2.78 14.12 4.28
N GLU A 45 -2.92 15.11 3.38
CA GLU A 45 -4.11 15.34 2.57
C GLU A 45 -4.34 14.27 1.51
N LYS A 46 -3.32 13.45 1.21
CA LYS A 46 -3.37 12.38 0.21
C LYS A 46 -3.58 11.00 0.80
N LEU A 47 -3.60 10.85 2.12
CA LEU A 47 -3.70 9.55 2.77
C LEU A 47 -5.01 8.82 2.42
N GLU A 48 -6.14 9.51 2.49
CA GLU A 48 -7.46 8.92 2.19
C GLU A 48 -7.54 8.45 0.73
N GLU A 49 -7.13 9.31 -0.22
CA GLU A 49 -7.10 9.01 -1.65
C GLU A 49 -6.16 7.83 -1.97
N ALA A 50 -5.02 7.74 -1.26
CA ALA A 50 -4.07 6.65 -1.39
C ALA A 50 -4.62 5.31 -0.88
N LEU A 51 -5.40 5.31 0.21
CA LEU A 51 -6.06 4.12 0.74
C LEU A 51 -7.18 3.64 -0.18
N GLU A 52 -8.00 4.54 -0.73
CA GLU A 52 -9.03 4.17 -1.70
C GLU A 52 -8.44 3.61 -3.00
N PHE A 53 -7.36 4.21 -3.51
CA PHE A 53 -6.62 3.65 -4.64
C PHE A 53 -6.11 2.23 -4.33
N ALA A 54 -5.49 2.03 -3.17
CA ALA A 54 -4.99 0.72 -2.76
C ALA A 54 -6.12 -0.32 -2.67
N LYS A 55 -7.30 0.05 -2.14
CA LYS A 55 -8.48 -0.81 -2.11
C LYS A 55 -8.94 -1.20 -3.51
N GLY A 56 -8.89 -0.27 -4.47
CA GLY A 56 -9.21 -0.55 -5.87
C GLY A 56 -8.29 -1.56 -6.55
N LEU A 57 -7.05 -1.73 -6.07
CA LEU A 57 -6.12 -2.74 -6.57
C LEU A 57 -6.45 -4.15 -6.07
N LEU A 58 -7.14 -4.26 -4.93
CA LEU A 58 -7.50 -5.54 -4.31
C LEU A 58 -8.51 -6.35 -5.13
N GLY A 59 -9.35 -5.66 -5.93
CA GLY A 59 -10.36 -6.28 -6.78
C GLY A 59 -9.89 -6.59 -8.21
N GLN A 60 -8.61 -6.35 -8.53
CA GLN A 60 -8.06 -6.54 -9.87
C GLN A 60 -7.31 -7.88 -10.05
N HIS A 61 -7.39 -8.80 -9.06
CA HIS A 61 -6.75 -10.11 -9.07
C HIS A 61 -7.63 -11.22 -8.50
#